data_AF-A0A1V1P2L9-F1
#
_entry.id   AF-A0A1V1P2L9-F1
#
_cell.length_a   1.000
_cell.length_b   1.000
_cell.length_c   1.000
_cell.angle_alpha   90.00
_cell.angle_beta   90.00
_cell.angle_gamma   90.00
#
_symmetry.space_group_name_H-M   'P 1'
#
loop_
_entity.id
_entity.type
_entity.pdbx_description
1 polymer ?
#
loop_
_entity_poly.entity_id
_entity_poly.type
_entity_poly.pdbx_seq_one_letter_code
_entity_poly.pdbx_strand_id
1 'polypeptide(L)'
;MAPRNYGWSINLDIKWTPHQKGGSFRRWYGNNEYVVNWQNDGQEMREFGTENGGKPKSRVQNREFYFQPGVTRSDLTVAKFAGRVFKNGFTFDITGPSLFPIYFENQIKIAAYVNCIIFQQFLNVSLAGMHYSNGVIAKMPYLEPENKALIIK
;
A
#
# COMPACT_ATOMS: atom_id res chain seq x y z
N MET A 1 5.47 5.25 -17.18
CA MET A 1 4.14 5.72 -17.61
C MET A 1 3.11 5.03 -16.73
N ALA A 2 2.50 5.74 -15.78
CA ALA A 2 1.38 5.20 -15.01
C ALA A 2 0.13 5.18 -15.92
N PRO A 3 -0.73 4.14 -15.88
CA PRO A 3 -1.92 4.11 -16.70
C PRO A 3 -2.86 5.25 -16.32
N ARG A 4 -3.36 5.96 -17.34
CA ARG A 4 -4.36 7.02 -17.24
C ARG A 4 -5.67 6.46 -16.68
N ASN A 5 -6.27 7.22 -15.75
CA ASN A 5 -7.70 7.26 -15.42
C ASN A 5 -8.45 5.92 -15.42
N TYR A 6 -8.28 5.13 -14.35
CA TYR A 6 -9.39 4.28 -13.92
C TYR A 6 -10.32 5.13 -13.06
N GLY A 7 -11.59 5.23 -13.48
CA GLY A 7 -12.65 5.99 -12.81
C GLY A 7 -13.05 5.39 -11.45
N TRP A 8 -12.11 5.36 -10.49
CA TRP A 8 -12.38 4.98 -9.11
C TRP A 8 -12.85 6.19 -8.30
N SER A 9 -13.92 6.84 -8.76
CA SER A 9 -14.59 7.87 -7.97
C SER A 9 -15.38 7.19 -6.85
N ILE A 10 -14.83 7.19 -5.64
CA ILE A 10 -15.68 7.13 -4.45
C ILE A 10 -16.62 8.34 -4.48
N ASN A 11 -17.85 8.12 -4.05
CA ASN A 11 -18.84 9.19 -3.92
C ASN A 11 -18.24 10.33 -3.08
N LEU A 12 -18.20 11.55 -3.62
CA LEU A 12 -17.48 12.69 -3.02
C LEU A 12 -18.06 13.13 -1.67
N ASP A 13 -19.25 12.62 -1.32
CA ASP A 13 -19.93 12.82 -0.04
C ASP A 13 -19.43 11.91 1.10
N ILE A 14 -18.52 10.96 0.84
CA ILE A 14 -17.98 10.08 1.87
C ILE A 14 -16.91 10.83 2.68
N LYS A 15 -17.24 11.13 3.94
CA LYS A 15 -16.31 11.78 4.87
C LYS A 15 -15.21 10.85 5.38
N TRP A 16 -15.57 9.65 5.82
CA TRP A 16 -14.63 8.71 6.45
C TRP A 16 -14.29 7.58 5.50
N THR A 17 -13.02 7.54 5.08
CA THR A 17 -12.54 6.54 4.12
C THR A 17 -11.50 5.63 4.78
N PRO A 18 -11.55 4.30 4.56
CA PRO A 18 -10.55 3.38 5.08
C PRO A 18 -9.12 3.82 4.76
N HIS A 19 -8.22 3.62 5.71
CA HIS A 19 -6.85 4.10 5.65
C HIS A 19 -5.88 2.99 6.02
N GLN A 20 -4.96 2.67 5.11
CA GLN A 20 -3.88 1.73 5.37
C GLN A 20 -2.80 2.43 6.19
N LYS A 21 -2.57 1.88 7.38
CA LYS A 21 -1.49 2.24 8.27
C LYS A 21 -0.59 1.02 8.48
N GLY A 22 0.63 1.26 8.95
CA GLY A 22 1.42 0.19 9.57
C GLY A 22 0.64 -0.49 10.69
N GLY A 23 1.13 -1.62 11.17
CA GLY A 23 0.46 -2.32 12.26
C GLY A 23 1.22 -3.54 12.73
N SER A 24 0.54 -4.33 13.57
CA SER A 24 1.05 -5.60 14.08
C SER A 24 1.40 -6.56 12.93
N PHE A 25 2.33 -7.49 13.20
CA PHE A 25 2.72 -8.49 12.22
C PHE A 25 1.51 -9.34 11.81
N ARG A 26 1.13 -9.24 10.54
CA ARG A 26 0.02 -9.99 9.96
C ARG A 26 0.24 -10.13 8.47
N ARG A 27 0.14 -11.36 7.97
CA ARG A 27 0.18 -11.67 6.53
C ARG A 27 -1.21 -11.77 5.95
N TRP A 28 -1.26 -11.68 4.63
CA TRP A 28 -2.43 -11.94 3.79
C TRP A 28 -3.50 -10.87 3.85
N TYR A 29 -4.10 -10.59 5.01
CA TYR A 29 -5.21 -9.64 5.12
C TYR A 29 -5.38 -9.15 6.56
N GLY A 30 -5.85 -7.91 6.75
CA GLY A 30 -6.22 -7.34 8.05
C GLY A 30 -5.51 -6.02 8.37
N ASN A 31 -5.56 -5.60 9.65
CA ASN A 31 -5.10 -4.30 10.15
C ASN A 31 -5.84 -3.09 9.51
N ASN A 32 -7.09 -3.31 9.09
CA ASN A 32 -7.97 -2.28 8.51
C ASN A 32 -8.71 -1.51 9.60
N GLU A 33 -7.98 -0.94 10.56
CA GLU A 33 -8.51 -0.34 11.79
C GLU A 33 -8.69 1.17 11.70
N TYR A 34 -8.07 1.80 10.70
CA TYR A 34 -8.03 3.25 10.57
C TYR A 34 -8.92 3.76 9.45
N VAL A 35 -9.46 4.96 9.67
CA VAL A 35 -10.15 5.78 8.68
C VAL A 35 -9.55 7.17 8.69
N VAL A 36 -9.63 7.86 7.56
CA VAL A 36 -9.20 9.26 7.40
C VAL A 36 -10.34 10.11 6.89
N ASN A 37 -10.36 11.39 7.27
CA ASN A 37 -11.26 12.36 6.68
C ASN A 37 -10.84 12.63 5.23
N TRP A 38 -11.62 12.12 4.27
CA TRP A 38 -11.41 12.35 2.85
C TRP A 38 -12.56 13.14 2.19
N GLN A 39 -13.36 13.83 2.99
CA GLN A 39 -14.43 14.70 2.48
C GLN A 39 -13.87 15.73 1.50
N ASN A 40 -14.62 16.00 0.42
CA ASN A 40 -14.25 16.98 -0.61
C ASN A 40 -12.82 16.74 -1.13
N ASP A 41 -12.48 15.48 -1.44
CA ASP A 41 -11.15 15.09 -1.93
C ASP A 41 -10.02 15.46 -0.95
N GLY A 42 -10.29 15.29 0.34
CA GLY A 42 -9.35 15.57 1.42
C GLY A 42 -9.00 17.05 1.56
N GLN A 43 -9.91 17.96 1.20
CA GLN A 43 -9.69 19.41 1.23
C GLN A 43 -9.10 19.90 2.56
N GLU A 44 -9.75 19.54 3.68
CA GLU A 44 -9.32 19.94 5.02
C GLU A 44 -7.86 19.53 5.30
N MET A 45 -7.47 18.33 4.90
CA MET A 45 -6.08 17.88 5.06
C MET A 45 -5.14 18.71 4.18
N ARG A 46 -5.46 18.90 2.89
CA ARG A 46 -4.59 19.61 1.94
C ARG A 46 -4.38 21.08 2.29
N GLU A 47 -5.38 21.71 2.89
CA GLU A 47 -5.36 23.12 3.32
C GLU A 47 -4.87 23.26 4.78
N PHE A 48 -4.65 22.16 5.50
CA PHE A 48 -4.16 22.21 6.87
C PHE A 48 -2.81 22.94 6.95
N GLY A 49 -2.74 24.02 7.72
CA GLY A 49 -1.52 24.82 7.87
C GLY A 49 -1.43 26.02 6.93
N THR A 50 -2.39 26.22 6.03
CA THR A 50 -2.41 27.39 5.12
C THR A 50 -3.07 28.62 5.74
N GLU A 51 -3.50 28.55 7.01
CA GLU A 51 -4.00 29.70 7.75
C GLU A 51 -3.02 30.88 7.67
N ASN A 52 -3.55 32.10 7.57
CA ASN A 52 -2.77 33.34 7.47
C ASN A 52 -1.76 33.38 6.29
N GLY A 53 -2.04 32.66 5.19
CA GLY A 53 -1.17 32.61 4.02
C GLY A 53 0.03 31.66 4.16
N GLY A 54 -0.01 30.75 5.13
CA GLY A 54 1.00 29.71 5.34
C GLY A 54 1.06 28.68 4.21
N LYS A 55 2.09 27.82 4.25
CA LYS A 55 2.19 26.65 3.36
C LYS A 55 1.50 25.44 4.01
N PRO A 56 0.93 24.52 3.20
CA PRO A 56 0.36 23.28 3.74
C PRO A 56 1.36 22.54 4.64
N LYS A 57 0.94 22.24 5.86
CA LYS A 57 1.70 21.46 6.85
C LYS A 57 1.49 19.95 6.64
N SER A 58 0.34 19.56 6.08
CA SER A 58 0.15 18.18 5.61
C SER A 58 0.78 17.99 4.24
N ARG A 59 1.24 16.77 3.96
CA ARG A 59 1.75 16.38 2.65
C ARG A 59 0.97 15.17 2.14
N VAL A 60 -0.13 15.45 1.48
CA VAL A 60 -0.90 14.44 0.77
C VAL A 60 -0.18 14.13 -0.55
N GLN A 61 0.54 13.01 -0.60
CA GLN A 61 1.32 12.56 -1.76
C GLN A 61 0.74 11.27 -2.35
N ASN A 62 1.15 10.93 -3.58
CA ASN A 62 0.81 9.68 -4.26
C ASN A 62 -0.72 9.44 -4.38
N ARG A 63 -1.47 10.54 -4.53
CA ARG A 63 -2.94 10.54 -4.60
C ARG A 63 -3.47 9.74 -5.79
N GLU A 64 -2.68 9.67 -6.85
CA GLU A 64 -2.96 8.85 -8.03
C GLU A 64 -3.12 7.36 -7.70
N PHE A 65 -2.55 6.90 -6.58
CA PHE A 65 -2.69 5.52 -6.09
C PHE A 65 -3.80 5.34 -5.05
N TYR A 66 -4.44 6.42 -4.61
CA TYR A 66 -5.52 6.31 -3.64
C TYR A 66 -6.70 5.57 -4.27
N PHE A 67 -7.37 4.77 -3.43
CA PHE A 67 -8.52 3.93 -3.79
C PHE A 67 -8.20 2.79 -4.75
N GLN A 68 -6.95 2.63 -5.19
CA GLN A 68 -6.51 1.47 -5.93
C GLN A 68 -6.31 0.27 -5.00
N PRO A 69 -6.62 -0.95 -5.44
CA PRO A 69 -6.27 -2.16 -4.70
C PRO A 69 -4.75 -2.37 -4.67
N GLY A 70 -4.24 -2.97 -3.60
CA GLY A 70 -2.81 -3.19 -3.46
C GLY A 70 -2.43 -4.17 -2.36
N VAL A 71 -1.13 -4.23 -2.09
CA VAL A 71 -0.56 -5.01 -0.98
C VAL A 71 0.14 -4.04 -0.05
N THR A 72 -0.43 -3.76 1.12
CA THR A 72 0.18 -2.90 2.13
C THR A 72 1.21 -3.67 2.95
N ARG A 73 2.13 -2.96 3.59
CA ARG A 73 3.13 -3.48 4.52
C ARG A 73 3.36 -2.45 5.63
N SER A 74 4.01 -2.87 6.72
CA SER A 74 4.53 -1.91 7.70
C SER A 74 5.87 -1.35 7.19
N ASP A 75 6.05 -0.03 7.27
CA ASP A 75 7.29 0.62 6.81
C ASP A 75 8.50 0.30 7.70
N LEU A 76 8.27 0.39 9.01
CA LEU A 76 9.23 0.12 10.06
C LEU A 76 8.68 -0.98 10.98
N THR A 77 9.44 -2.06 11.17
CA THR A 77 9.06 -3.12 12.12
C THR A 77 10.27 -3.97 12.51
N VAL A 78 10.23 -4.52 13.73
CA VAL A 78 11.17 -5.57 14.19
C VAL A 78 10.79 -6.96 13.70
N ALA A 79 9.58 -7.12 13.15
CA ALA A 79 9.09 -8.39 12.66
C ALA A 79 9.58 -8.67 11.22
N LYS A 80 9.34 -9.90 10.76
CA LYS A 80 9.54 -10.26 9.35
C LYS A 80 8.63 -9.42 8.45
N PHE A 81 9.01 -9.29 7.20
CA PHE A 81 8.19 -8.65 6.19
C PHE A 81 6.85 -9.38 6.07
N ALA A 82 5.77 -8.61 6.00
CA ALA A 82 4.42 -9.12 5.89
C ALA A 82 3.57 -8.21 5.00
N GLY A 83 3.24 -8.71 3.82
CA GLY A 83 2.32 -8.07 2.89
C GLY A 83 0.86 -8.45 3.19
N ARG A 84 -0.04 -7.47 3.15
CA ARG A 84 -1.49 -7.64 3.34
C ARG A 84 -2.24 -7.08 2.15
N VAL A 85 -3.08 -7.89 1.53
CA VAL A 85 -3.94 -7.46 0.42
C VAL A 85 -5.06 -6.58 0.95
N PHE A 86 -5.40 -5.55 0.18
CA PHE A 86 -6.59 -4.75 0.41
C PHE A 86 -7.26 -4.42 -0.92
N LYS A 87 -8.59 -4.30 -0.91
CA LYS A 87 -9.37 -3.99 -2.11
C LYS A 87 -9.31 -2.49 -2.42
N ASN A 88 -10.03 -2.07 -3.45
CA ASN A 88 -10.24 -0.65 -3.74
C ASN A 88 -10.90 0.09 -2.56
N GLY A 89 -10.77 1.41 -2.55
CA GLY A 89 -11.43 2.29 -1.56
C GLY A 89 -10.58 2.66 -0.33
N PHE A 90 -9.29 2.32 -0.31
CA PHE A 90 -8.39 2.71 0.76
C PHE A 90 -7.48 3.88 0.37
N THR A 91 -7.21 4.78 1.31
CA THR A 91 -6.04 5.67 1.29
C THR A 91 -4.87 5.02 2.04
N PHE A 92 -3.68 5.62 2.01
CA PHE A 92 -2.52 5.12 2.75
C PHE A 92 -1.53 6.25 3.08
N ASP A 93 -0.68 6.02 4.08
CA ASP A 93 0.39 6.93 4.47
C ASP A 93 1.79 6.28 4.40
N ILE A 94 2.80 6.99 4.88
CA ILE A 94 4.19 6.52 4.89
C ILE A 94 4.42 5.32 5.81
N THR A 95 3.55 5.08 6.79
CA THR A 95 3.67 3.96 7.73
C THR A 95 3.05 2.68 7.18
N GLY A 96 2.07 2.80 6.26
CA GLY A 96 1.42 1.73 5.51
C GLY A 96 1.72 1.75 4.00
N PRO A 97 2.98 1.86 3.56
CA PRO A 97 3.31 1.93 2.14
C PRO A 97 2.80 0.67 1.44
N SER A 98 2.41 0.83 0.18
CA SER A 98 1.69 -0.21 -0.55
C SER A 98 2.31 -0.49 -1.91
N LEU A 99 2.31 -1.76 -2.30
CA LEU A 99 2.66 -2.21 -3.62
C LEU A 99 1.39 -2.25 -4.47
N PHE A 100 1.40 -1.55 -5.60
CA PHE A 100 0.27 -1.48 -6.53
C PHE A 100 0.56 -2.32 -7.77
N PRO A 101 -0.25 -3.35 -8.06
CA PRO A 101 -0.06 -4.15 -9.25
C PRO A 101 -0.39 -3.34 -10.52
N ILE A 102 0.35 -3.58 -11.60
CA ILE A 102 0.02 -2.99 -12.92
C ILE A 102 -1.34 -3.52 -13.41
N TYR A 103 -1.59 -4.81 -13.17
CA TYR A 103 -2.84 -5.50 -13.52
C TYR A 103 -3.45 -6.15 -12.28
N PHE A 104 -4.76 -5.96 -12.07
CA PHE A 104 -5.44 -6.36 -10.82
C PHE A 104 -5.24 -7.84 -10.48
N GLU A 105 -5.25 -8.73 -11.47
CA GLU A 105 -5.04 -10.17 -11.32
C GLU A 105 -3.69 -10.54 -10.69
N ASN A 106 -2.70 -9.64 -10.76
CA ASN A 106 -1.37 -9.86 -10.19
C ASN A 106 -1.29 -9.52 -8.70
N GLN A 107 -2.34 -8.92 -8.10
CA GLN A 107 -2.32 -8.56 -6.67
C GLN A 107 -1.97 -9.75 -5.78
N ILE A 108 -2.59 -10.91 -6.03
CA ILE A 108 -2.35 -12.13 -5.26
C ILE A 108 -0.95 -12.69 -5.51
N LYS A 109 -0.44 -12.61 -6.75
CA LYS A 109 0.92 -13.03 -7.09
C LYS A 109 1.96 -12.19 -6.36
N ILE A 110 1.78 -10.86 -6.32
CA ILE A 110 2.63 -9.96 -5.55
C ILE A 110 2.56 -10.31 -4.06
N ALA A 111 1.36 -10.49 -3.51
CA ALA A 111 1.19 -10.84 -2.10
C ALA A 111 1.85 -12.18 -1.75
N ALA A 112 1.76 -13.18 -2.62
CA ALA A 112 2.41 -14.47 -2.46
C ALA A 112 3.93 -14.34 -2.49
N TYR A 113 4.47 -13.61 -3.48
CA TYR A 113 5.90 -13.35 -3.62
C TYR A 113 6.48 -12.65 -2.38
N VAL A 114 5.90 -11.52 -1.95
CA VAL A 114 6.46 -10.73 -0.84
C VAL A 114 6.30 -11.40 0.53
N ASN A 115 5.43 -12.40 0.65
CA ASN A 115 5.26 -13.19 1.88
C ASN A 115 6.08 -14.48 1.88
N CYS A 116 6.78 -14.83 0.80
CA CYS A 116 7.54 -16.06 0.71
C CYS A 116 8.88 -15.96 1.46
N ILE A 117 9.44 -17.13 1.81
CA ILE A 117 10.72 -17.19 2.52
C ILE A 117 11.88 -16.62 1.69
N ILE A 118 11.87 -16.82 0.38
CA ILE A 118 12.92 -16.36 -0.53
C ILE A 118 12.98 -14.84 -0.56
N PHE A 119 11.83 -14.17 -0.63
CA PHE A 119 11.77 -12.70 -0.57
C PHE A 119 12.35 -12.16 0.74
N GLN A 120 12.03 -12.81 1.87
CA GLN A 120 12.63 -12.44 3.16
C GLN A 120 14.15 -12.61 3.17
N GLN A 121 14.70 -13.65 2.52
CA GLN A 121 16.15 -13.82 2.41
C GLN A 121 16.79 -12.69 1.60
N PHE A 122 16.18 -12.27 0.49
CA PHE A 122 16.69 -11.13 -0.27
C PHE A 122 16.69 -9.83 0.56
N LEU A 123 15.64 -9.61 1.35
CA LEU A 123 15.59 -8.46 2.27
C LEU A 123 16.69 -8.53 3.33
N ASN A 124 16.93 -9.70 3.94
CA ASN A 124 17.96 -9.86 4.97
C ASN A 124 19.37 -9.56 4.44
N VAL A 125 19.63 -9.85 3.15
CA VAL A 125 20.91 -9.53 2.50
C VAL A 125 20.99 -8.06 2.10
N SER A 126 19.87 -7.47 1.66
CA SER A 126 19.84 -6.11 1.09
C SER A 126 19.66 -5.01 2.13
N LEU A 127 19.14 -5.34 3.32
CA LEU A 127 18.82 -4.40 4.38
C LEU A 127 19.41 -4.89 5.70
N ALA A 128 20.20 -4.03 6.35
CA ALA A 128 20.79 -4.33 7.67
C ALA A 128 19.93 -3.84 8.86
N GLY A 129 18.70 -3.35 8.63
CA GLY A 129 17.89 -2.69 9.66
C GLY A 129 16.38 -2.95 9.56
N MET A 130 15.63 -2.37 10.50
CA MET A 130 14.17 -2.55 10.66
C MET A 130 13.32 -1.82 9.60
N HIS A 131 13.93 -0.94 8.81
CA HIS A 131 13.24 -0.13 7.82
C HIS A 131 13.28 -0.83 6.46
N TYR A 132 12.10 -1.26 6.01
CA TYR A 132 11.93 -1.88 4.70
C TYR A 132 11.79 -0.79 3.64
N SER A 133 12.92 -0.29 3.12
CA SER A 133 12.92 0.81 2.14
C SER A 133 12.20 0.45 0.83
N ASN A 134 11.31 1.35 0.36
CA ASN A 134 10.61 1.23 -0.93
C ASN A 134 11.57 0.96 -2.10
N GLY A 135 12.70 1.67 -2.15
CA GLY A 135 13.65 1.57 -3.27
C GLY A 135 14.38 0.24 -3.33
N VAL A 136 14.55 -0.44 -2.18
CA VAL A 136 15.17 -1.77 -2.12
C VAL A 136 14.15 -2.83 -2.53
N ILE A 137 12.92 -2.75 -2.01
CA ILE A 137 11.82 -3.66 -2.38
C ILE A 137 11.56 -3.62 -3.90
N ALA A 138 11.55 -2.42 -4.50
CA ALA A 138 11.29 -2.25 -5.93
C ALA A 138 12.36 -2.89 -6.84
N LYS A 139 13.54 -3.20 -6.30
CA LYS A 139 14.66 -3.85 -7.03
C LYS A 139 14.73 -5.36 -6.78
N MET A 140 13.84 -5.90 -5.95
CA MET A 140 13.86 -7.32 -5.61
C MET A 140 13.51 -8.19 -6.83
N PRO A 141 14.24 -9.29 -7.08
CA PRO A 141 14.08 -10.10 -8.28
C PRO A 141 12.76 -10.87 -8.25
N TYR A 142 11.88 -10.59 -9.21
CA TYR A 142 10.60 -11.26 -9.35
C TYR A 142 10.62 -12.20 -10.55
N LEU A 143 10.29 -13.47 -10.31
CA LEU A 143 10.06 -14.47 -11.34
C LEU A 143 8.55 -14.67 -11.48
N GLU A 144 8.02 -14.40 -12.68
CA GLU A 144 6.59 -14.62 -12.96
C GLU A 144 6.29 -16.13 -12.92
N PRO A 145 5.39 -16.59 -12.03
CA PRO A 145 5.08 -18.00 -11.92
C PRO A 145 4.28 -18.51 -13.13
N GLU A 146 4.62 -19.70 -13.61
CA GLU A 146 3.83 -20.38 -14.64
C GLU A 146 2.44 -20.73 -14.09
N ASN A 147 1.39 -20.39 -14.83
CA ASN A 147 0.01 -20.77 -14.48
C ASN A 147 -0.20 -22.27 -14.74
N LYS A 148 0.09 -23.09 -13.73
CA LYS A 148 -0.31 -24.51 -13.72
C LYS A 148 -1.54 -24.65 -12.84
N ALA A 149 -2.68 -24.97 -13.44
CA ALA A 149 -3.89 -25.28 -12.70
C ALA A 149 -3.64 -26.55 -11.87
N LEU A 150 -3.61 -26.41 -10.55
CA LEU A 150 -3.61 -27.55 -9.63
C LEU A 150 -5.07 -27.88 -9.32
N ILE A 151 -5.54 -29.03 -9.78
CA ILE A 151 -6.81 -29.60 -9.32
C ILE A 151 -6.48 -30.43 -8.09
N ILE A 152 -6.89 -29.94 -6.93
CA ILE A 152 -6.87 -30.68 -5.68
C ILE A 152 -8.25 -31.33 -5.53
N LYS A 153 -8.31 -32.66 -5.43
CA LYS A 153 -9.54 -33.41 -5.13
C LYS A 153 -9.64 -33.66 -3.64
#